data_AF-A0A9N7YVC3-F1
#
_entry.id   AF-A0A9N7YVC3-F1
#
_cell.length_a   1.000
_cell.length_b   1.000
_cell.length_c   1.000
_cell.angle_alpha   90.00
_cell.angle_beta   90.00
_cell.angle_gamma   90.00
#
_symmetry.space_group_name_H-M   'P 1'
#
loop_
_entity.id
_entity.type
_entity.pdbx_description
1 polymer ?
#
loop_
_entity_poly.entity_id
_entity_poly.type
_entity_poly.pdbx_seq_one_letter_code
_entity_poly.pdbx_strand_id
1 'polypeptide(L)'
;MDGTCSSQPGGGSTCPSDSPHLYDSLSHLLDRPRSKCSAMGDGIELPQKVLFTPDRLNLDWTQVHPIGAGLKNMGNTCFLNSVLQCLTYTPPFANFFADRRAL
;
A
#
# COMPACT_ATOMS: atom_id res chain seq x y z
N MET A 1 6.32 -25.84 14.06
CA MET A 1 6.62 -26.41 12.73
C MET A 1 7.51 -25.43 11.99
N ASP A 2 8.79 -25.51 12.31
CA ASP A 2 9.92 -24.84 11.70
C ASP A 2 10.29 -25.56 10.40
N GLY A 3 10.34 -24.81 9.30
CA GLY A 3 10.69 -25.32 7.98
C GLY A 3 11.73 -24.40 7.32
N THR A 4 13.00 -24.67 7.63
CA THR A 4 14.16 -24.03 7.01
C THR A 4 14.31 -24.54 5.57
N CYS A 5 14.33 -23.63 4.58
CA CYS A 5 14.68 -23.94 3.19
C CYS A 5 16.07 -23.39 2.89
N SER A 6 17.04 -24.27 2.66
CA SER A 6 18.42 -23.94 2.28
C SER A 6 18.58 -23.81 0.76
N SER A 7 19.50 -22.93 0.37
CA SER A 7 19.84 -22.43 -0.97
C SER A 7 20.26 -23.49 -2.01
N GLN A 8 20.17 -23.15 -3.31
CA GLN A 8 21.33 -23.02 -4.22
C GLN A 8 20.96 -22.45 -5.63
N PRO A 9 21.95 -21.97 -6.43
CA PRO A 9 21.81 -20.88 -7.39
C PRO A 9 21.92 -21.28 -8.87
N GLY A 10 21.59 -20.37 -9.79
CA GLY A 10 22.11 -20.38 -11.16
C GLY A 10 21.20 -19.79 -12.23
N GLY A 11 21.75 -18.86 -13.03
CA GLY A 11 21.20 -18.47 -14.34
C GLY A 11 20.96 -16.97 -14.51
N GLY A 12 21.94 -16.24 -15.06
CA GLY A 12 21.77 -14.86 -15.52
C GLY A 12 21.67 -14.78 -17.05
N SER A 13 21.05 -13.72 -17.57
CA SER A 13 21.28 -13.23 -18.93
C SER A 13 20.59 -11.88 -19.21
N THR A 14 21.45 -10.86 -19.36
CA THR A 14 21.44 -9.72 -20.30
C THR A 14 20.13 -8.99 -20.65
N CYS A 15 20.14 -7.68 -20.38
CA CYS A 15 19.24 -6.67 -20.93
C CYS A 15 19.61 -6.24 -22.38
N PRO A 16 18.63 -6.11 -23.30
CA PRO A 16 18.82 -5.36 -24.54
C PRO A 16 18.25 -3.93 -24.44
N SER A 17 19.09 -2.97 -24.82
CA SER A 17 18.80 -1.54 -24.95
C SER A 17 18.06 -1.20 -26.25
N ASP A 18 17.19 -0.20 -26.15
CA ASP A 18 16.78 0.82 -27.13
C ASP A 18 16.41 0.45 -28.59
N SER A 19 15.14 0.73 -28.94
CA SER A 19 14.75 1.24 -30.26
C SER A 19 13.54 2.17 -30.13
N PRO A 20 13.65 3.49 -30.46
CA PRO A 20 12.68 4.52 -30.07
C PRO A 20 11.72 4.97 -31.19
N HIS A 21 11.24 4.09 -32.08
CA HIS A 21 10.50 4.54 -33.27
C HIS A 21 8.97 4.39 -33.23
N LEU A 22 8.37 4.11 -32.07
CA LEU A 22 6.91 3.94 -31.94
C LEU A 22 6.24 5.02 -31.06
N TYR A 23 6.75 6.27 -31.07
CA TYR A 23 6.14 7.38 -30.32
C TYR A 23 5.09 8.15 -31.16
N ASP A 24 5.21 8.16 -32.48
CA ASP A 24 4.44 9.10 -33.31
C ASP A 24 2.98 8.67 -33.57
N SER A 25 2.63 7.40 -33.35
CA SER A 25 1.25 6.91 -33.61
C SER A 25 0.31 6.96 -32.40
N LEU A 26 0.71 7.51 -31.25
CA LEU A 26 -0.10 7.56 -30.03
C LEU A 26 -0.90 8.88 -29.84
N SER A 27 -0.70 9.89 -30.69
CA SER A 27 -1.37 11.20 -30.55
C SER A 27 -2.89 11.16 -30.80
N HIS A 28 -3.40 10.17 -31.53
CA HIS A 28 -4.83 10.03 -31.84
C HIS A 28 -5.59 9.08 -30.88
N LEU A 29 -4.93 8.44 -29.92
CA LEU A 29 -5.54 7.48 -28.97
C LEU A 29 -5.82 8.08 -27.57
N LEU A 30 -5.63 9.40 -27.40
CA LEU A 30 -5.86 10.09 -26.11
C LEU A 30 -7.33 10.49 -25.85
N ASP A 31 -8.30 10.12 -26.70
CA ASP A 31 -9.72 10.36 -26.43
C ASP A 31 -10.48 9.07 -26.07
N ARG A 32 -10.28 8.62 -24.80
CA ARG A 32 -11.17 7.74 -23.99
C ARG A 32 -11.25 6.25 -24.40
N PRO A 33 -11.35 5.23 -23.49
CA PRO A 33 -11.67 5.22 -22.05
C PRO A 33 -10.57 4.62 -21.14
N ARG A 34 -10.73 4.79 -19.82
CA ARG A 34 -9.90 4.17 -18.77
C ARG A 34 -9.71 2.66 -19.00
N SER A 35 -8.47 2.25 -19.25
CA SER A 35 -7.94 0.98 -18.77
C SER A 35 -6.41 1.09 -18.72
N LYS A 36 -5.82 0.85 -17.55
CA LYS A 36 -4.37 0.64 -17.51
C LYS A 36 -4.01 -0.36 -16.42
N CYS A 37 -4.35 -1.61 -16.68
CA CYS A 37 -3.67 -2.72 -16.04
C CYS A 37 -2.27 -2.83 -16.65
N SER A 38 -1.24 -2.61 -15.85
CA SER A 38 0.03 -3.31 -16.03
C SER A 38 0.63 -3.54 -14.67
N ALA A 39 0.19 -4.64 -14.04
CA ALA A 39 0.78 -5.19 -12.84
C ALA A 39 2.02 -6.01 -13.26
N MET A 40 3.20 -5.51 -12.90
CA MET A 40 4.41 -6.33 -12.78
C MET A 40 4.57 -6.62 -11.28
N GLY A 41 3.74 -7.52 -10.76
CA GLY A 41 3.58 -7.73 -9.30
C GLY A 41 2.22 -8.34 -8.96
N ASP A 42 1.97 -8.56 -7.67
CA ASP A 42 0.81 -9.16 -6.94
C ASP A 42 -0.64 -8.79 -7.37
N GLY A 43 -0.84 -8.16 -8.53
CA GLY A 43 -2.14 -7.78 -9.07
C GLY A 43 -2.67 -6.45 -8.50
N ILE A 44 -1.90 -5.77 -7.66
CA ILE A 44 -2.28 -4.49 -7.07
C ILE A 44 -1.83 -3.34 -7.99
N GLU A 45 -2.78 -2.51 -8.45
CA GLU A 45 -2.47 -1.30 -9.23
C GLU A 45 -1.64 -0.31 -8.40
N LEU A 46 -0.73 0.42 -9.05
CA LEU A 46 0.04 1.46 -8.36
C LEU A 46 -0.89 2.53 -7.75
N PRO A 47 -0.54 3.06 -6.56
CA PRO A 47 -1.34 4.09 -5.92
C PRO A 47 -1.39 5.35 -6.79
N GLN A 48 -2.59 5.89 -7.01
CA GLN A 48 -2.78 7.14 -7.75
C GLN A 48 -2.19 8.36 -7.01
N LYS A 49 -2.10 8.27 -5.68
CA LYS A 49 -1.54 9.30 -4.82
C LYS A 49 -0.86 8.67 -3.62
N VAL A 50 0.37 9.07 -3.36
CA VAL A 50 1.11 8.74 -2.14
C VAL A 50 0.87 9.85 -1.12
N LEU A 51 0.36 9.50 0.07
CA LEU A 51 0.05 10.48 1.12
C LEU A 51 1.28 10.86 1.95
N PHE A 52 2.15 9.89 2.20
CA PHE A 52 3.35 10.04 3.03
C PHE A 52 4.52 9.34 2.36
N THR A 53 5.70 9.95 2.42
CA THR A 53 6.94 9.27 2.05
C THR A 53 7.30 8.24 3.11
N PRO A 54 7.99 7.14 2.78
CA PRO A 54 8.31 6.08 3.75
C PRO A 54 9.07 6.56 4.98
N ASP A 55 9.96 7.53 4.81
CA ASP A 55 10.73 8.22 5.86
C ASP A 55 9.87 8.99 6.86
N ARG A 56 8.62 9.33 6.51
CA ARG A 56 7.67 10.01 7.39
C ARG A 56 6.77 9.06 8.17
N LEU A 57 6.89 7.76 7.97
CA LEU A 57 6.08 6.75 8.64
C LEU A 57 6.88 6.13 9.78
N ASN A 58 6.41 6.34 11.02
CA ASN A 58 6.89 5.57 12.16
C ASN A 58 6.10 4.26 12.27
N LEU A 59 6.77 3.13 11.99
CA LEU A 59 6.19 1.79 12.07
C LEU A 59 6.14 1.24 13.50
N ASP A 60 6.74 1.94 14.47
CA ASP A 60 6.70 1.58 15.88
C ASP A 60 5.60 2.34 16.63
N TRP A 61 5.17 1.78 17.76
CA TRP A 61 4.25 2.46 18.68
C TRP A 61 4.96 3.61 19.40
N THR A 62 4.58 4.85 19.13
CA THR A 62 5.16 6.02 19.84
C THR A 62 4.70 6.06 21.30
N GLN A 63 3.47 5.61 21.55
CA GLN A 63 2.90 5.46 22.89
C GLN A 63 2.07 4.18 22.96
N VAL A 64 2.43 3.30 23.90
CA VAL A 64 1.69 2.05 24.13
C VAL A 64 0.64 2.32 25.20
N HIS A 65 -0.61 2.04 24.86
CA HIS A 65 -1.75 2.12 25.77
C HIS A 65 -2.30 0.71 26.04
N PRO A 66 -2.95 0.50 27.20
CA PRO A 66 -3.79 -0.68 27.39
C PRO A 66 -4.85 -0.79 26.28
N ILE A 67 -5.38 -1.99 26.09
CA ILE A 67 -6.46 -2.24 25.13
C ILE A 67 -7.64 -1.31 25.46
N GLY A 68 -8.02 -0.47 24.49
CA GLY A 68 -9.11 0.49 24.62
C GLY A 68 -10.49 -0.17 24.62
N ALA A 69 -11.52 0.62 24.93
CA ALA A 69 -12.90 0.16 24.86
C ALA A 69 -13.29 -0.17 23.40
N GLY A 70 -14.19 -1.15 23.24
CA GLY A 70 -14.79 -1.46 21.94
C GLY A 70 -15.77 -0.37 21.48
N LEU A 71 -16.11 -0.40 20.19
CA LEU A 71 -17.09 0.50 19.59
C LEU A 71 -18.51 -0.07 19.73
N LYS A 72 -19.46 0.78 20.16
CA LYS A 72 -20.87 0.39 20.29
C LYS A 72 -21.49 0.24 18.90
N ASN A 73 -22.02 -0.94 18.62
CA ASN A 73 -22.82 -1.16 17.41
C ASN A 73 -24.16 -0.40 17.54
N MET A 74 -24.40 0.50 16.60
CA MET A 74 -25.69 1.14 16.36
C MET A 74 -26.23 0.60 15.04
N GLY A 75 -27.05 -0.46 15.10
CA GLY A 75 -27.54 -1.17 13.91
C GLY A 75 -26.42 -1.89 13.14
N ASN A 76 -26.41 -1.78 11.80
CA ASN A 76 -25.49 -2.47 10.88
C ASN A 76 -24.06 -1.88 10.85
N THR A 77 -23.62 -1.23 11.92
CA THR A 77 -22.31 -0.56 11.98
C THR A 77 -21.17 -1.48 12.37
N CYS A 78 -21.41 -2.76 12.65
CA CYS A 78 -20.36 -3.71 13.06
C CYS A 78 -19.25 -3.88 12.01
N PHE A 79 -19.59 -3.85 10.72
CA PHE A 79 -18.62 -3.85 9.62
C PHE A 79 -17.68 -2.66 9.69
N LEU A 80 -18.23 -1.45 9.88
CA LEU A 80 -17.42 -0.25 9.98
C LEU A 80 -16.59 -0.27 11.26
N ASN A 81 -17.20 -0.68 12.37
CA ASN A 81 -16.55 -0.76 13.66
C ASN A 81 -15.35 -1.72 13.65
N SER A 82 -15.45 -2.87 12.98
CA SER A 82 -14.33 -3.81 12.86
C SER A 82 -13.19 -3.23 12.03
N VAL A 83 -13.50 -2.54 10.92
CA VAL A 83 -12.48 -1.88 10.09
C VAL A 83 -11.76 -0.79 10.89
N LEU A 84 -12.49 0.06 11.62
CA LEU A 84 -11.90 1.13 12.43
C LEU A 84 -11.00 0.59 13.55
N GLN A 85 -11.43 -0.48 14.21
CA GLN A 85 -10.62 -1.14 15.24
C GLN A 85 -9.33 -1.73 14.64
N CYS A 86 -9.39 -2.36 13.46
CA CYS A 86 -8.19 -2.84 12.77
C CYS A 86 -7.23 -1.70 12.40
N LEU A 87 -7.74 -0.60 11.85
CA LEU A 87 -6.92 0.54 11.43
C LEU A 87 -6.23 1.21 12.63
N THR A 88 -6.97 1.43 13.72
CA THR A 88 -6.42 2.02 14.95
C THR A 88 -5.38 1.13 15.64
N TYR A 89 -5.33 -0.16 15.29
CA TYR A 89 -4.30 -1.10 15.76
C TYR A 89 -3.05 -1.15 14.86
N THR A 90 -2.92 -0.23 13.91
CA THR A 90 -1.70 -0.06 13.10
C THR A 90 -0.88 1.13 13.61
N PRO A 91 0.42 0.95 13.99
CA PRO A 91 1.21 2.02 14.61
C PRO A 91 1.25 3.33 13.81
N PRO A 92 1.50 3.32 12.48
CA PRO A 92 1.56 4.57 11.71
C PRO A 92 0.25 5.36 11.73
N PHE A 93 -0.88 4.67 11.66
CA PHE A 93 -2.20 5.30 11.69
C PHE A 93 -2.52 5.86 13.07
N ALA A 94 -2.26 5.09 14.13
CA ALA A 94 -2.46 5.55 15.51
C ALA A 94 -1.57 6.76 15.83
N ASN A 95 -0.31 6.72 15.44
CA ASN A 95 0.65 7.81 15.63
C ASN A 95 0.18 9.09 14.94
N PHE A 96 -0.37 8.99 13.72
CA PHE A 96 -0.87 10.14 12.97
C PHE A 96 -1.96 10.92 13.72
N PHE A 97 -2.91 10.22 14.36
CA PHE A 97 -3.99 10.87 15.12
C PHE A 97 -3.59 11.26 16.55
N ALA A 98 -2.58 10.59 17.13
CA ALA A 98 -2.05 10.95 18.44
C ALA A 98 -1.22 12.25 18.40
N ASP A 99 -0.57 12.52 17.27
CA ASP A 99 0.15 13.78 17.06
C ASP A 99 -0.83 14.92 16.77
N ARG A 100 -1.23 15.67 17.81
CA ARG A 100 -2.13 16.84 17.72
C ARG A 100 -1.58 18.01 16.89
N ARG A 101 -0.47 17.84 16.16
CA ARG A 101 0.16 18.82 15.27
C ARG A 101 0.05 18.45 13.77
N ALA A 102 -0.63 17.35 13.44
CA ALA A 102 -0.81 16.90 12.06
C ALA A 102 -1.94 17.63 11.28
N LEU A 103 -2.50 18.71 11.84
CA LEU A 103 -3.42 19.65 11.20
C LEU A 103 -2.95 21.09 11.42
#